data_AF-A0A1H4AST9-F1
#
_entry.id   AF-A0A1H4AST9-F1
#
_cell.length_a   1.000
_cell.length_b   1.000
_cell.length_c   1.000
_cell.angle_alpha   90.00
_cell.angle_beta   90.00
_cell.angle_gamma   90.00
#
_symmetry.space_group_name_H-M   'P 1'
#
loop_
_entity.id
_entity.type
_entity.pdbx_description
1 polymer ?
#
loop_
_entity_poly.entity_id
_entity_poly.type
_entity_poly.pdbx_seq_one_letter_code
_entity_poly.pdbx_strand_id
1 'polypeptide(L)' 'MKDDSPLRRNTPTAPGLAIKETNGNVANQKATWISLLREYEQFPEYQFIHPFFGKMTREQIGRMAFKHADHHLRQFGC' A
#
# COMPACT_ATOMS: atom_id res chain seq x y z
N MET A 1 4.79 -8.87 10.35
CA MET A 1 4.78 -9.59 9.05
C MET A 1 5.19 -11.01 9.32
N LYS A 2 4.35 -12.00 8.95
CA LYS A 2 4.60 -13.40 9.34
C LYS A 2 5.84 -14.00 8.68
N ASP A 3 6.26 -13.48 7.52
CA ASP A 3 7.45 -13.89 6.77
C ASP A 3 7.75 -12.91 5.60
N ASP A 4 8.77 -13.21 4.79
CA ASP A 4 9.13 -12.49 3.57
C ASP A 4 8.34 -12.95 2.32
N SER A 5 7.37 -13.86 2.50
CA SER A 5 6.56 -14.35 1.40
C SER A 5 5.73 -13.22 0.74
N PRO A 6 5.51 -13.26 -0.58
CA PRO A 6 4.63 -12.32 -1.27
C PRO A 6 3.20 -12.34 -0.71
N LEU A 7 2.51 -11.19 -0.75
CA LEU A 7 1.08 -11.16 -0.40
C LEU A 7 0.26 -12.01 -1.38
N ARG A 8 -0.68 -12.80 -0.84
CA ARG A 8 -1.52 -13.72 -1.62
C ARG A 8 -2.38 -12.96 -2.62
N ARG A 9 -2.36 -13.43 -3.87
CA ARG A 9 -3.25 -12.96 -4.95
C ARG A 9 -4.72 -13.24 -4.59
N ASN A 10 -5.63 -12.36 -5.03
CA ASN A 10 -7.09 -12.49 -4.85
C ASN A 10 -7.56 -12.45 -3.38
N THR A 11 -6.88 -11.68 -2.53
CA THR A 11 -7.36 -11.40 -1.16
C THR A 11 -8.59 -10.48 -1.25
N PRO A 12 -9.67 -10.71 -0.49
CA PRO A 12 -10.88 -9.90 -0.58
C PRO A 12 -10.58 -8.42 -0.26
N THR A 13 -11.15 -7.53 -1.08
CA THR A 13 -11.13 -6.09 -0.83
C THR A 13 -12.17 -5.75 0.24
N ALA A 14 -11.82 -4.89 1.19
CA ALA A 14 -12.79 -4.42 2.18
C ALA A 14 -13.94 -3.69 1.47
N PRO A 15 -15.21 -3.87 1.88
CA PRO A 15 -16.36 -3.30 1.16
C PRO A 15 -16.29 -1.77 0.94
N GLY A 16 -15.71 -1.03 1.88
CA GLY A 16 -15.53 0.43 1.78
C GLY A 16 -14.41 0.88 0.85
N LEU A 17 -13.59 -0.04 0.35
CA LEU A 17 -12.50 0.21 -0.60
C LEU A 17 -12.80 -0.36 -2.00
N ALA A 18 -14.00 -0.93 -2.20
CA ALA A 18 -14.43 -1.42 -3.49
C ALA A 18 -14.69 -0.23 -4.43
N ILE A 19 -13.83 -0.09 -5.46
CA ILE A 19 -14.00 0.91 -6.51
C ILE A 19 -15.24 0.54 -7.33
N LYS A 20 -16.20 1.46 -7.43
CA LYS A 20 -17.43 1.30 -8.25
C LYS A 20 -17.40 2.19 -9.49
N GLU A 21 -16.48 3.15 -9.51
CA GLU A 21 -16.27 4.11 -10.57
C GLU A 21 -15.69 3.41 -11.80
N THR A 22 -16.33 3.62 -12.95
CA THR A 22 -15.91 3.06 -14.24
C THR A 22 -15.09 4.04 -15.07
N ASN A 23 -15.11 5.33 -14.70
CA ASN A 23 -14.39 6.41 -15.38
C ASN A 23 -13.42 7.08 -14.41
N GLY A 24 -12.13 6.90 -14.62
CA GLY A 24 -11.08 7.48 -13.77
C GLY A 24 -9.84 7.87 -14.56
N ASN A 25 -9.10 8.87 -14.07
CA ASN A 25 -7.86 9.32 -14.70
C ASN A 25 -6.66 8.53 -14.15
N VAL A 26 -6.32 7.41 -14.78
CA VAL A 26 -5.20 6.54 -14.38
C VAL A 26 -3.87 7.28 -14.34
N ALA A 27 -3.62 8.19 -15.29
CA ALA A 27 -2.38 8.96 -15.34
C ALA A 27 -2.22 9.88 -14.11
N ASN A 28 -3.28 10.57 -13.72
CA ASN A 28 -3.31 11.40 -12.52
C ASN A 28 -3.16 10.53 -11.26
N GLN A 29 -3.88 9.41 -11.16
CA GLN A 29 -3.76 8.50 -10.01
C GLN A 29 -2.35 7.93 -9.87
N LYS A 30 -1.67 7.59 -10.97
CA LYS A 30 -0.27 7.18 -10.98
C LYS A 30 0.66 8.29 -10.45
N ALA A 31 0.47 9.53 -10.90
CA ALA A 31 1.26 10.67 -10.43
C ALA A 31 1.06 10.92 -8.93
N THR A 32 -0.18 10.87 -8.47
CA THR A 32 -0.55 10.98 -7.05
C THR A 32 0.10 9.87 -6.22
N TRP A 33 0.02 8.62 -6.68
CA TRP A 33 0.63 7.48 -6.00
C TRP A 33 2.14 7.60 -5.88
N ILE A 34 2.84 8.04 -6.94
CA ILE A 34 4.28 8.30 -6.89
C ILE A 34 4.63 9.41 -5.88
N SER A 35 3.82 10.48 -5.81
CA SER A 35 4.02 11.53 -4.80
C SER A 35 3.91 10.99 -3.38
N LEU A 36 2.85 10.22 -3.09
CA LEU A 36 2.64 9.61 -1.78
C LEU A 36 3.77 8.64 -1.39
N LEU A 37 4.33 7.91 -2.35
CA LEU A 37 5.49 7.05 -2.09
C LEU A 37 6.74 7.86 -1.70
N ARG A 38 6.95 9.04 -2.30
CA ARG A 38 8.09 9.92 -1.96
C ARG A 38 7.96 10.50 -0.55
N GLU A 39 6.74 10.72 -0.07
CA GLU A 39 6.50 11.21 1.30
C GLU A 39 7.01 10.24 2.37
N TYR A 40 7.21 8.95 2.07
CA TYR A 40 7.83 7.99 3.00
C TYR A 40 9.27 8.36 3.38
N GLU A 41 9.98 9.13 2.54
CA GLU A 41 11.33 9.64 2.85
C GLU A 41 11.31 10.64 4.01
N GLN A 42 10.22 11.41 4.11
CA GLN A 42 10.03 12.46 5.11
C GLN A 42 9.08 12.02 6.23
N PHE A 43 8.60 10.77 6.20
CA PHE A 43 7.62 10.27 7.15
C PHE A 43 8.19 10.33 8.57
N PRO A 44 7.64 11.18 9.46
CA PRO A 44 8.14 11.30 10.81
C PRO A 44 7.89 9.98 11.53
N GLU A 45 8.80 9.62 12.44
CA GLU A 45 8.77 8.36 13.20
C GLU A 45 7.61 8.25 14.21
N TYR A 46 6.58 9.09 14.08
CA TYR A 46 5.56 9.26 15.09
C TYR A 46 4.45 8.20 15.00
N GLN A 47 4.37 7.39 16.06
CA GLN A 47 3.18 6.75 16.64
C GLN A 47 2.08 6.25 15.70
N PHE A 48 2.42 5.81 14.50
CA PHE A 48 1.47 5.11 13.66
C PHE A 48 1.14 3.76 14.31
N ILE A 49 -0.07 3.68 14.84
CA ILE A 49 -0.62 2.44 15.37
C ILE A 49 -1.49 1.84 14.27
N HIS A 50 -0.95 0.83 13.58
CA HIS A 50 -1.73 0.11 12.59
C HIS A 50 -2.85 -0.67 13.28
N PRO A 51 -4.10 -0.60 12.81
CA PRO A 51 -5.25 -1.22 13.49
C PRO A 51 -5.11 -2.73 13.68
N PHE A 52 -4.36 -3.40 12.81
CA PHE A 52 -4.10 -4.84 12.89
C PHE A 52 -2.73 -5.23 13.45
N PHE A 53 -1.72 -4.35 13.32
CA PHE A 53 -0.33 -4.69 13.63
C PHE A 53 0.23 -3.92 14.83
N GLY A 54 -0.55 -3.01 15.41
CA GLY A 54 -0.12 -2.17 16.51
C GLY A 54 0.96 -1.16 16.10
N LYS A 55 1.83 -0.81 17.05
CA LYS A 55 2.97 0.07 16.79
C LYS A 55 3.92 -0.60 15.81
N MET A 56 4.34 0.15 14.80
CA MET A 56 5.30 -0.31 13.80
C MET A 56 6.49 0.65 13.72
N THR A 57 7.69 0.12 13.48
CA THR A 57 8.87 0.96 13.18
C THR A 57 8.78 1.51 11.76
N ARG A 58 9.59 2.53 11.45
CA ARG A 58 9.68 3.10 10.10
C ARG A 58 10.02 2.04 9.05
N GLU A 59 10.94 1.12 9.36
CA GLU A 59 11.35 0.04 8.46
C GLU A 59 10.21 -0.95 8.23
N GLN A 60 9.44 -1.29 9.27
CA GLN A 60 8.29 -2.18 9.15
C GLN A 60 7.18 -1.55 8.29
N ILE A 61 6.95 -0.24 8.45
CA ILE A 61 6.01 0.54 7.63
C ILE A 61 6.49 0.56 6.17
N GLY A 62 7.76 0.86 5.93
CA GLY A 62 8.35 0.89 4.60
C GLY A 62 8.30 -0.46 3.90
N ARG A 63 8.64 -1.56 4.60
CA ARG A 63 8.51 -2.92 4.07
C ARG A 63 7.05 -3.24 3.72
N MET A 64 6.09 -2.73 4.49
CA MET A 64 4.67 -2.99 4.25
C MET A 64 4.17 -2.26 3.00
N ALA A 65 4.52 -0.98 2.88
CA ALA A 65 4.23 -0.19 1.69
C ALA A 65 4.83 -0.84 0.43
N PHE A 66 6.09 -1.29 0.49
CA PHE A 66 6.74 -1.99 -0.61
C PHE A 66 6.02 -3.30 -0.99
N LYS A 67 5.76 -4.20 -0.03
CA LYS A 67 5.09 -5.48 -0.30
C LYS A 67 3.68 -5.29 -0.87
N HIS A 68 2.97 -4.24 -0.44
CA HIS A 68 1.65 -3.90 -0.95
C HIS A 68 1.68 -3.35 -2.38
N ALA A 69 2.61 -2.43 -2.64
CA ALA A 69 2.84 -1.88 -3.98
C ALA A 69 3.18 -2.99 -4.98
N ASP A 70 4.17 -3.82 -4.64
CA ASP A 70 4.60 -4.97 -5.45
C ASP A 70 3.45 -5.95 -5.72
N HIS A 71 2.64 -6.26 -4.70
CA HIS A 71 1.45 -7.10 -4.88
C HIS A 71 0.50 -6.57 -5.95
N HIS A 72 0.20 -5.28 -5.94
CA HIS A 72 -0.70 -4.69 -6.93
C HIS A 72 -0.08 -4.59 -8.32
N LEU A 73 1.21 -4.27 -8.44
CA LEU A 73 1.92 -4.29 -9.73
C LEU A 73 1.86 -5.70 -10.36
N ARG A 74 2.15 -6.74 -9.57
CA ARG A 74 2.03 -8.15 -10.03
C ARG A 74 0.60 -8.58 -10.31
N GLN A 75 -0.40 -8.09 -9.56
CA GLN A 75 -1.79 -8.44 -9.76
C GLN A 75 -2.33 -7.94 -11.10
N PHE A 76 -1.96 -6.70 -11.47
CA PHE A 76 -2.45 -6.03 -12.67
C PHE A 76 -1.55 -6.20 -13.90
N GLY A 77 -0.35 -6.78 -13.73
CA GLY A 77 0.58 -7.03 -14.83
C GLY A 77 1.28 -5.76 -15.34
N CYS A 78 1.51 -4.80 -14.45
CA CYS A 78 2.12 -3.52 -14.74
C CYS A 78 3.66 -3.58 -14.65
#